data_AF-A0A7V4CU47-F1
#
_entry.id   AF-A0A7V4CU47-F1
#
_cell.length_a   1.000
_cell.length_b   1.000
_cell.length_c   1.000
_cell.angle_alpha   90.00
_cell.angle_beta   90.00
_cell.angle_gamma   90.00
#
_symmetry.space_group_name_H-M   'P 1'
#
loop_
_entity.id
_entity.type
_entity.pdbx_description
1 polymer ?
#
loop_
_entity_poly.entity_id
_entity_poly.type
_entity_poly.pdbx_seq_one_letter_code
_entity_poly.pdbx_strand_id
1 'polypeptide(L)'
;MLRKLFVLGLLFAVSLSVVIAQPRFDPKERAKELKERLKLDEKQTKQVEDIFTKQSEQMQSMFSGGGDREQMREQMMKLREETNKKIEKILNDKQKAEYKKYQEEMQARRQQMRPGGN
;
A
#
# COMPACT_ATOMS: atom_id res chain seq x y z
N MET A 1 46.81 -3.53 24.80
CA MET A 1 46.25 -2.74 25.92
C MET A 1 45.73 -1.42 25.35
N LEU A 2 44.41 -1.25 25.25
CA LEU A 2 43.60 -0.17 25.87
C LEU A 2 44.25 1.24 25.80
N ARG A 3 43.66 2.21 25.10
CA ARG A 3 42.56 3.05 25.63
C ARG A 3 41.73 3.70 24.53
N LYS A 4 40.41 3.71 24.75
CA LYS A 4 39.38 4.41 23.97
C LYS A 4 39.53 5.92 24.13
N LEU A 5 39.37 6.68 23.04
CA LEU A 5 38.94 8.08 23.09
C LEU A 5 37.75 8.23 22.15
N PHE A 6 36.58 8.44 22.74
CA PHE A 6 35.42 9.00 22.08
C PHE A 6 35.74 10.47 21.77
N VAL A 7 35.65 10.85 20.49
CA VAL A 7 35.46 12.26 20.12
C VAL A 7 34.30 12.32 19.14
N LEU A 8 33.21 12.86 19.68
CA LEU A 8 32.06 13.42 19.01
C LEU A 8 32.54 14.52 18.06
N GLY A 9 32.28 14.36 16.76
CA GLY A 9 32.59 15.35 15.73
C GLY A 9 31.42 15.45 14.75
N LEU A 10 30.58 16.46 14.98
CA LEU A 10 29.47 16.91 14.13
C LEU A 10 29.95 17.34 12.73
N LEU A 11 29.01 17.30 11.78
CA LEU A 11 29.00 17.94 10.45
C LEU A 11 29.69 17.20 9.30
N PHE A 12 28.92 16.33 8.65
CA PHE A 12 28.87 16.34 7.17
C PHE A 12 27.42 16.55 6.73
N ALA A 13 27.14 17.80 6.36
CA ALA A 13 25.97 18.14 5.59
C ALA A 13 26.07 17.44 4.23
N VAL A 14 25.21 16.45 4.00
CA VAL A 14 24.89 15.97 2.65
C VAL A 14 23.46 16.41 2.36
N SER A 15 23.34 17.69 2.06
CA SER A 15 22.23 18.26 1.31
C SER A 15 22.39 17.90 -0.17
N LEU A 16 21.99 16.68 -0.52
CA LEU A 16 21.53 16.34 -1.85
C LEU A 16 20.13 15.77 -1.67
N SER A 17 19.13 16.54 -2.09
CA SER A 17 17.73 16.16 -2.11
C SER A 17 17.52 15.02 -3.09
N VAL A 18 17.91 13.81 -2.71
CA VAL A 18 17.36 12.61 -3.31
C VAL A 18 15.93 12.56 -2.81
N VAL A 19 15.01 13.09 -3.62
CA VAL A 19 13.61 12.67 -3.59
C VAL A 19 13.68 11.17 -3.84
N ILE A 20 13.79 10.39 -2.77
CA ILE A 20 13.50 8.96 -2.80
C ILE A 20 12.05 8.96 -3.27
N ALA A 21 11.83 8.64 -4.55
CA ALA A 21 10.50 8.44 -5.09
C ALA A 21 9.87 7.38 -4.19
N GLN A 22 9.01 7.81 -3.26
CA GLN A 22 8.17 6.89 -2.53
C GLN A 22 7.52 6.01 -3.59
N PRO A 23 7.54 4.66 -3.46
CA PRO A 23 6.97 3.78 -4.46
C PRO A 23 5.58 4.30 -4.83
N ARG A 24 5.46 4.90 -6.01
CA ARG A 24 4.18 5.44 -6.47
C ARG A 24 3.32 4.21 -6.72
N PHE A 25 2.31 4.00 -5.88
CA PHE A 25 1.26 3.02 -6.12
C PHE A 25 0.45 3.51 -7.31
N ASP A 26 0.92 3.25 -8.53
CA ASP A 26 0.20 3.60 -9.74
C ASP A 26 -1.11 2.80 -9.82
N PRO A 27 -2.28 3.44 -9.79
CA PRO A 27 -3.57 2.76 -9.88
C PRO A 27 -3.69 1.85 -11.11
N LYS A 28 -3.10 2.27 -12.23
CA LYS A 28 -3.16 1.56 -13.50
C LYS A 28 -2.34 0.27 -13.46
N GLU A 29 -1.15 0.31 -12.90
CA GLU A 29 -0.32 -0.89 -12.75
C GLU A 29 -0.98 -1.90 -11.80
N ARG A 30 -1.57 -1.43 -10.69
CA ARG A 30 -2.32 -2.31 -9.78
C ARG A 30 -3.56 -2.93 -10.45
N ALA A 31 -4.26 -2.18 -11.29
CA ALA A 31 -5.38 -2.71 -12.06
C ALA A 31 -4.93 -3.76 -13.08
N LYS A 32 -3.76 -3.58 -13.72
CA LYS A 32 -3.16 -4.59 -14.61
C LYS A 32 -2.81 -5.88 -13.87
N GLU A 33 -2.17 -5.80 -12.70
CA GLU A 33 -1.87 -6.98 -11.88
C GLU A 33 -3.15 -7.78 -11.55
N LEU A 34 -4.21 -7.08 -11.14
CA LEU A 34 -5.50 -7.70 -10.85
C LEU A 34 -6.19 -8.25 -12.10
N LYS A 35 -6.06 -7.58 -13.24
CA LYS A 35 -6.52 -8.10 -14.54
C LYS A 35 -5.87 -9.44 -14.85
N GLU A 36 -4.55 -9.54 -14.70
CA GLU A 36 -3.82 -10.76 -15.00
C GLU A 36 -4.16 -11.90 -14.04
N ARG A 37 -4.28 -11.58 -12.74
CA ARG A 37 -4.58 -12.55 -11.68
C ARG A 37 -6.00 -13.09 -11.77
N LEU A 38 -6.99 -12.20 -11.94
CA LEU A 38 -8.42 -12.55 -11.93
C LEU A 38 -8.99 -12.78 -13.33
N LYS A 39 -8.19 -12.58 -14.38
CA LYS A 39 -8.64 -12.61 -15.79
C LYS A 39 -9.83 -11.65 -15.99
N LEU A 40 -9.67 -10.41 -15.55
CA LEU A 40 -10.69 -9.38 -15.70
C LEU A 40 -10.88 -9.03 -17.18
N ASP A 41 -12.11 -8.77 -17.58
CA ASP A 41 -12.39 -8.14 -18.86
C ASP A 41 -12.01 -6.66 -18.86
N GLU A 42 -12.08 -5.99 -20.01
CA GLU A 42 -11.71 -4.58 -20.13
C GLU A 42 -12.60 -3.64 -19.32
N LYS A 43 -13.89 -3.95 -19.19
CA LYS A 43 -14.84 -3.14 -18.44
C LYS A 43 -14.54 -3.23 -16.95
N GLN A 44 -14.35 -4.44 -16.43
CA GLN A 44 -13.94 -4.70 -15.06
C GLN A 44 -12.58 -4.06 -14.76
N THR A 45 -11.61 -4.16 -15.68
CA THR A 45 -10.29 -3.54 -15.51
C THR A 45 -10.40 -2.03 -15.35
N LYS A 46 -11.16 -1.35 -16.22
CA LYS A 46 -11.40 0.10 -16.10
C LYS A 46 -12.07 0.47 -14.78
N GLN A 47 -13.05 -0.31 -14.34
CA GLN A 47 -13.70 -0.09 -13.05
C GLN A 47 -12.75 -0.29 -11.86
N VAL A 48 -11.84 -1.28 -11.91
CA VAL A 48 -10.81 -1.49 -10.89
C VAL A 48 -9.83 -0.31 -10.87
N GLU A 49 -9.39 0.18 -12.04
CA GLU A 49 -8.52 1.35 -12.16
C GLU A 49 -9.16 2.58 -11.51
N ASP A 50 -10.42 2.88 -11.82
CA ASP A 50 -11.17 3.98 -11.21
C ASP A 50 -11.29 3.84 -9.69
N ILE A 51 -11.52 2.61 -9.19
CA ILE A 51 -11.58 2.33 -7.75
C ILE A 51 -10.22 2.63 -7.09
N PHE A 52 -9.11 2.23 -7.71
CA PHE A 52 -7.78 2.50 -7.18
C PHE A 52 -7.34 3.95 -7.28
N THR A 53 -7.74 4.66 -8.33
CA THR A 53 -7.51 6.10 -8.46
C THR A 53 -8.16 6.84 -7.30
N LYS A 54 -9.45 6.56 -7.03
CA LYS A 54 -10.17 7.14 -5.88
C LYS A 54 -9.54 6.74 -4.54
N GLN A 55 -9.11 5.48 -4.41
CA GLN A 55 -8.39 5.03 -3.21
C GLN A 55 -7.11 5.86 -3.01
N SER A 56 -6.35 6.09 -4.07
CA SER A 56 -5.10 6.85 -4.02
C SER A 56 -5.32 8.31 -3.62
N GLU A 57 -6.36 8.96 -4.17
CA GLU A 57 -6.74 10.33 -3.81
C GLU A 57 -7.14 10.43 -2.33
N GLN A 58 -7.95 9.49 -1.84
CA GLN A 58 -8.35 9.46 -0.43
C GLN A 58 -7.14 9.23 0.48
N MET A 59 -6.24 8.36 0.09
CA MET A 59 -5.00 8.10 0.83
C MET A 59 -4.10 9.34 0.87
N GLN A 60 -3.96 10.07 -0.25
CA GLN A 60 -3.21 11.32 -0.30
C GLN A 60 -3.82 12.40 0.60
N SER A 61 -5.16 12.48 0.65
CA SER A 61 -5.86 13.40 1.54
C SER A 61 -5.61 13.07 3.02
N MET A 62 -5.65 11.78 3.39
CA MET A 62 -5.34 11.33 4.75
C MET A 62 -3.90 11.68 5.16
N PHE A 63 -2.91 11.44 4.28
CA PHE A 63 -1.51 11.73 4.61
C PHE A 63 -1.17 13.23 4.64
N SER A 64 -1.85 14.04 3.83
CA SER A 64 -1.66 15.50 3.80
C SER A 64 -2.27 16.20 5.02
N GLY A 65 -3.28 15.59 5.66
CA GLY A 65 -4.01 16.20 6.76
C GLY A 65 -3.24 16.29 8.09
N GLY A 66 -2.20 15.48 8.27
CA GLY A 66 -1.59 15.25 9.59
C GLY A 66 -2.58 14.60 10.56
N GLY A 67 -2.09 13.87 11.58
CA GLY A 67 -3.03 13.28 12.55
C GLY A 67 -2.45 12.22 13.46
N ASP A 68 -3.30 11.79 14.38
CA ASP A 68 -3.04 10.68 15.29
C ASP A 68 -2.79 9.38 14.49
N ARG A 69 -1.72 8.66 14.84
CA ARG A 69 -1.33 7.43 14.14
C ARG A 69 -2.36 6.31 14.25
N GLU A 70 -3.11 6.25 15.35
CA GLU A 70 -4.18 5.29 15.57
C GLU A 70 -5.40 5.61 14.70
N GLN A 71 -5.80 6.90 14.65
CA GLN A 71 -6.88 7.34 13.78
C GLN A 71 -6.54 7.09 12.30
N MET A 72 -5.31 7.42 11.88
CA MET A 72 -4.83 7.12 10.53
C MET A 72 -4.86 5.62 10.22
N ARG A 73 -4.52 4.78 11.19
CA ARG A 73 -4.60 3.32 11.03
C ARG A 73 -6.04 2.86 10.81
N GLU A 74 -6.98 3.35 11.62
CA GLU A 74 -8.39 2.99 11.50
C GLU A 74 -8.97 3.44 10.15
N GLN A 75 -8.69 4.68 9.73
CA GLN A 75 -9.12 5.20 8.44
C GLN A 75 -8.55 4.40 7.26
N MET A 76 -7.29 4.00 7.34
CA MET A 76 -6.65 3.15 6.32
C MET A 76 -7.26 1.74 6.28
N MET A 77 -7.64 1.17 7.43
CA MET A 77 -8.36 -0.11 7.45
C MET A 77 -9.74 0.02 6.81
N LYS A 78 -10.52 1.05 7.16
CA LYS A 78 -11.82 1.33 6.56
C LYS A 78 -11.73 1.54 5.04
N LEU A 79 -10.79 2.37 4.60
CA LEU A 79 -10.55 2.63 3.18
C LEU A 79 -10.25 1.33 2.43
N ARG A 80 -9.42 0.45 3.00
CA ARG A 80 -9.10 -0.84 2.39
C ARG A 80 -10.32 -1.75 2.29
N GLU A 81 -11.14 -1.84 3.34
CA GLU A 81 -12.38 -2.62 3.31
C GLU A 81 -13.37 -2.11 2.28
N GLU A 82 -13.54 -0.79 2.18
CA GLU A 82 -14.41 -0.18 1.19
C GLU A 82 -13.92 -0.44 -0.24
N THR A 83 -12.62 -0.30 -0.50
CA THR A 83 -12.01 -0.65 -1.78
C THR A 83 -12.28 -2.12 -2.13
N ASN A 84 -12.06 -3.04 -1.20
CA ASN A 84 -12.30 -4.46 -1.42
C ASN A 84 -13.77 -4.75 -1.75
N LYS A 85 -14.71 -4.18 -0.99
CA LYS A 85 -16.16 -4.31 -1.25
C LYS A 85 -16.56 -3.77 -2.62
N LYS A 86 -15.97 -2.65 -3.06
CA LYS A 86 -16.23 -2.08 -4.39
C LYS A 86 -15.72 -2.99 -5.50
N ILE A 87 -14.54 -3.61 -5.33
CA ILE A 87 -13.99 -4.57 -6.28
C ILE A 87 -14.88 -5.83 -6.32
N GLU A 88 -15.22 -6.43 -5.19
CA GLU A 88 -16.05 -7.65 -5.15
C GLU A 88 -17.41 -7.50 -5.86
N LYS A 89 -18.01 -6.32 -5.83
CA LYS A 89 -19.28 -6.03 -6.51
C LYS A 89 -19.22 -6.11 -8.03
N ILE A 90 -18.04 -5.91 -8.64
CA ILE A 90 -17.86 -5.96 -10.10
C ILE A 90 -17.34 -7.31 -10.59
N LEU A 91 -17.02 -8.23 -9.68
CA LEU A 91 -16.51 -9.57 -9.98
C LEU A 91 -17.64 -10.61 -10.08
N ASN A 92 -17.44 -11.61 -10.93
CA ASN A 92 -18.24 -12.83 -10.88
C ASN A 92 -17.74 -13.80 -9.78
N ASP A 93 -18.46 -14.88 -9.53
CA ASP A 93 -18.17 -15.77 -8.39
C ASP A 93 -16.81 -16.47 -8.48
N LYS A 94 -16.39 -16.86 -9.70
CA LYS A 94 -15.06 -17.43 -9.92
C LYS A 94 -13.96 -16.41 -9.60
N GLN A 95 -14.13 -15.18 -10.05
CA GLN A 95 -13.20 -14.09 -9.78
C GLN A 95 -13.16 -13.71 -8.29
N LYS A 96 -14.30 -13.71 -7.59
CA LYS A 96 -14.37 -13.48 -6.14
C LYS A 96 -13.56 -14.52 -5.36
N ALA A 97 -13.67 -15.80 -5.74
CA ALA A 97 -12.91 -16.86 -5.10
C ALA A 97 -11.38 -16.65 -5.26
N GLU A 98 -10.92 -16.31 -6.46
CA GLU A 98 -9.50 -16.00 -6.70
C GLU A 98 -9.06 -14.69 -6.02
N TYR A 99 -9.95 -13.70 -5.94
CA TYR A 99 -9.67 -12.44 -5.25
C TYR A 99 -9.49 -12.64 -3.74
N LYS A 100 -10.32 -13.50 -3.13
CA LYS A 100 -10.17 -13.88 -1.72
C LYS A 100 -8.81 -14.54 -1.46
N LYS A 101 -8.39 -15.50 -2.30
CA LYS A 101 -7.06 -16.12 -2.19
C LYS A 101 -5.94 -15.07 -2.29
N TYR A 102 -6.04 -14.17 -3.27
CA TYR A 102 -5.08 -13.07 -3.41
C TYR A 102 -5.01 -12.19 -2.15
N GLN A 103 -6.15 -11.88 -1.52
CA GLN A 103 -6.19 -11.11 -0.28
C GLN A 103 -5.52 -11.86 0.88
N GLU A 104 -5.76 -13.16 1.01
CA GLU A 104 -5.16 -14.03 2.02
C GLU A 104 -3.64 -14.12 1.85
N GLU A 105 -3.15 -14.33 0.62
CA GLU A 105 -1.71 -14.32 0.28
C GLU A 105 -1.05 -12.99 0.67
N MET A 106 -1.70 -11.87 0.34
CA MET A 106 -1.22 -10.54 0.71
C MET A 106 -1.21 -10.33 2.22
N GLN A 107 -2.19 -10.87 2.95
CA GLN A 107 -2.22 -10.81 4.40
C GLN A 107 -1.11 -11.66 5.03
N ALA A 108 -0.88 -12.88 4.54
CA ALA A 108 0.20 -13.76 4.97
C ALA A 108 1.57 -13.12 4.72
N ARG A 109 1.81 -12.55 3.54
CA ARG A 109 3.04 -11.82 3.21
C ARG A 109 3.28 -10.66 4.18
N ARG A 110 2.23 -9.90 4.52
CA ARG A 110 2.37 -8.82 5.50
C ARG A 110 2.68 -9.32 6.91
N GLN A 111 2.16 -10.47 7.31
CA GLN A 111 2.50 -11.07 8.60
C GLN A 111 3.96 -11.52 8.65
N GLN A 112 4.47 -12.10 7.56
CA GLN A 112 5.88 -12.50 7.43
C GLN A 112 6.83 -11.29 7.42
N MET A 113 6.40 -10.16 6.85
CA MET A 113 7.18 -8.92 6.76
C MET A 113 7.13 -8.05 8.03
N ARG A 114 6.39 -8.44 9.07
CA ARG A 114 6.54 -7.79 10.39
C ARG A 114 7.77 -8.43 11.05
N PRO A 115 8.96 -7.79 11.05
CA PRO A 115 10.06 -8.31 11.86
C PRO A 115 9.53 -8.46 13.28
N GLY A 116 9.76 -9.63 13.87
CA GLY A 116 9.34 -9.93 15.24
C GLY A 116 9.68 -8.75 16.11
N GLY A 117 8.65 -8.16 16.74
CA GLY A 117 8.86 -7.14 17.76
C GLY A 117 9.70 -7.78 18.85
N ASN A 118 10.94 -7.32 18.97
CA ASN A 118 11.78 -7.51 20.13
C ASN A 118 12.08 -6.13 20.71
#